data_AF-A0A814EC81-F1
#
_entry.id   AF-A0A814EC81-F1
#
_cell.length_a   1.000
_cell.length_b   1.000
_cell.length_c   1.000
_cell.angle_alpha   90.00
_cell.angle_beta   90.00
_cell.angle_gamma   90.00
#
_symmetry.space_group_name_H-M   'P 1'
#
loop_
_entity.id
_entity.type
_entity.pdbx_description
1 polymer ?
#
loop_
_entity_poly.entity_id
_entity_poly.type
_entity_poly.pdbx_seq_one_letter_code
_entity_poly.pdbx_strand_id
1 'polypeptide(L)'
;MTKQQENLVLNFDNIEHSHPMCKHGPCLLFVKQSETENKYYSCSACRDSVDCNIHIPYVEEQKLLPNQYKSLIEYHEQAYYSYISEIKKLRKNARSVRKKFKEASSHNANKRNYCKTCMCLFSTSNLNIHQDHDCAYALNNKQMKQPCQNLLKPLQKKESNAQFFFKETFINYLIDKVLLVGQWDGILCIGCPTIFEALNVQDKIKRKKLFLLDFDQRLINFYPRKKFLMYNMFNGHFFEDSIPFQQFLSSIQNCLILCDPPFGALFEALAQSIKNIHTYGQKTIQHWNLILFSPYFHEKWIQKFFTLFMLDYKIEYTSLPHLCRGRKGSPVRMFTDCKLNTFPPLDDNNYKYCDYCQRYTLLTNKHCFECNSCTSKDGLPYYHCKLCQRCVKFERVHFTFEALLLILIIFYDFNSVNYIDIMITAILVFNHHGQPRITKFYEHFPIDVEQKIIRETYQLVSKRDVSQCNFLESGLLVGKSSGDHKLIYRHYATLYFVFCIDSSESAYDIYELIHSFVECLDRCFENVCELDLIFHADKVHHILQEICLGGIILERNMSEILQAVNEQSKIEKQESGLGGVAGKVKSVVDTKTAKIRLDLEKKLDSRLD
;
A
#
# COMPACT_ATOMS: atom_id res chain seq x y z
N MET A 1 -0.50 -6.59 -1.00
CA MET A 1 -1.03 -5.95 -2.25
C MET A 1 -0.82 -6.73 -3.56
N THR A 2 0.25 -7.52 -3.73
CA THR A 2 0.55 -8.24 -5.00
C THR A 2 -0.33 -9.48 -5.27
N LYS A 3 -0.82 -10.18 -4.24
CA LYS A 3 -1.61 -11.42 -4.40
C LYS A 3 -3.08 -11.24 -4.82
N GLN A 4 -3.66 -10.03 -4.68
CA GLN A 4 -5.09 -9.82 -4.98
C GLN A 4 -5.36 -9.50 -6.46
N GLN A 5 -4.47 -8.78 -7.16
CA GLN A 5 -4.65 -8.50 -8.60
C GLN A 5 -4.29 -9.69 -9.50
N GLU A 6 -3.55 -10.68 -8.99
CA GLU A 6 -3.25 -11.90 -9.74
C GLU A 6 -4.50 -12.78 -9.94
N ASN A 7 -5.45 -12.74 -9.00
CA ASN A 7 -6.62 -13.63 -9.00
C ASN A 7 -7.94 -12.92 -9.31
N LEU A 8 -7.96 -11.63 -9.64
CA LEU A 8 -9.19 -10.86 -9.89
C LEU A 8 -9.23 -10.35 -11.32
N VAL A 9 -10.25 -10.73 -12.08
CA VAL A 9 -10.58 -10.15 -13.40
C VAL A 9 -11.81 -9.26 -13.25
N LEU A 10 -11.78 -8.08 -13.87
CA LEU A 10 -12.92 -7.17 -13.92
C LEU A 10 -13.71 -7.36 -15.20
N ASN A 11 -15.03 -7.49 -15.08
CA ASN A 11 -15.94 -7.46 -16.23
C ASN A 11 -16.59 -6.06 -16.34
N PHE A 12 -16.53 -5.49 -17.55
CA PHE A 12 -17.01 -4.15 -17.89
C PHE A 12 -18.20 -4.15 -18.86
N ASP A 13 -18.82 -5.31 -19.13
CA ASP A 13 -19.96 -5.41 -20.02
C ASP A 13 -21.21 -4.76 -19.38
N ASN A 14 -21.89 -3.86 -20.11
CA ASN A 14 -23.20 -3.27 -19.77
C ASN A 14 -23.31 -2.49 -18.44
N ILE A 15 -22.24 -1.85 -17.95
CA ILE A 15 -22.16 -1.14 -16.66
C ILE A 15 -23.32 -0.15 -16.39
N GLU A 16 -23.81 0.59 -17.39
CA GLU A 16 -24.74 1.69 -17.17
C GLU A 16 -26.18 1.27 -16.81
N HIS A 17 -26.57 0.02 -17.05
CA HIS A 17 -27.95 -0.44 -16.82
C HIS A 17 -28.10 -1.79 -16.11
N SER A 18 -27.03 -2.56 -15.89
CA SER A 18 -27.11 -3.86 -15.21
C SER A 18 -26.39 -3.93 -13.86
N HIS A 19 -25.48 -2.99 -13.57
CA HIS A 19 -24.66 -3.05 -12.35
C HIS A 19 -25.35 -2.36 -11.16
N PRO A 20 -25.31 -2.95 -9.96
CA PRO A 20 -25.79 -2.31 -8.74
C PRO A 20 -25.11 -0.95 -8.50
N MET A 21 -25.90 0.04 -8.07
CA MET A 21 -25.41 1.37 -7.74
C MET A 21 -25.00 1.47 -6.29
N CYS A 22 -23.96 2.26 -6.02
CA CYS A 22 -23.63 2.74 -4.67
C CYS A 22 -23.41 4.25 -4.69
N LYS A 23 -23.17 4.87 -3.53
CA LYS A 23 -22.90 6.31 -3.43
C LYS A 23 -21.71 6.79 -4.28
N HIS A 24 -20.85 5.88 -4.74
CA HIS A 24 -19.70 6.14 -5.61
C HIS A 24 -19.95 5.81 -7.10
N GLY A 25 -21.21 5.56 -7.49
CA GLY A 25 -21.60 5.18 -8.86
C GLY A 25 -21.78 3.66 -9.03
N PRO A 26 -21.79 3.16 -10.27
CA PRO A 26 -21.94 1.74 -10.57
C PRO A 26 -20.83 0.90 -9.95
N CYS A 27 -21.19 -0.25 -9.39
CA CYS A 27 -20.23 -1.23 -8.88
C CYS A 27 -19.43 -1.89 -10.02
N LEU A 28 -18.29 -2.49 -9.68
CA LEU A 28 -17.53 -3.34 -10.59
C LEU A 28 -17.84 -4.81 -10.31
N LEU A 29 -17.86 -5.63 -11.37
CA LEU A 29 -17.99 -7.08 -11.27
C LEU A 29 -16.60 -7.70 -11.16
N PHE A 30 -16.32 -8.33 -10.02
CA PHE A 30 -15.08 -9.03 -9.72
C PHE A 30 -15.24 -10.53 -9.95
N VAL A 31 -14.27 -11.16 -10.59
CA VAL A 31 -14.22 -12.60 -10.86
C VAL A 31 -12.94 -13.20 -10.26
N LYS A 32 -13.06 -14.19 -9.36
CA LYS A 32 -11.89 -14.90 -8.81
C LYS A 32 -11.41 -16.00 -9.78
N GLN A 33 -10.12 -16.00 -10.12
CA GLN A 33 -9.54 -16.96 -11.10
C GLN A 33 -9.46 -18.41 -10.61
N SER A 34 -9.46 -18.66 -9.30
CA SER A 34 -9.24 -19.99 -8.71
C SER A 34 -10.50 -20.84 -8.55
N GLU A 35 -11.69 -20.28 -8.77
CA GLU A 35 -12.97 -20.94 -8.62
C GLU A 35 -13.91 -20.42 -9.71
N THR A 36 -14.30 -21.30 -10.64
CA THR A 36 -15.06 -20.94 -11.86
C THR A 36 -16.42 -20.26 -11.63
N GLU A 37 -16.86 -20.09 -10.38
CA GLU A 37 -18.20 -19.58 -10.03
C GLU A 37 -18.23 -18.38 -9.06
N ASN A 38 -17.11 -17.92 -8.51
CA ASN A 38 -17.14 -16.83 -7.52
C ASN A 38 -17.03 -15.44 -8.15
N LYS A 39 -18.16 -14.97 -8.72
CA LYS A 39 -18.39 -13.63 -9.25
C LYS A 39 -19.18 -12.75 -8.26
N TYR A 40 -18.79 -11.49 -8.06
CA TYR A 40 -19.51 -10.57 -7.18
C TYR A 40 -19.35 -9.10 -7.58
N TYR A 41 -20.37 -8.30 -7.31
CA TYR A 41 -20.32 -6.84 -7.44
C TYR A 41 -19.81 -6.22 -6.14
N SER A 42 -18.89 -5.25 -6.27
CA SER A 42 -18.46 -4.43 -5.13
C SER A 42 -18.09 -3.01 -5.56
N CYS A 43 -17.91 -2.12 -4.58
CA CYS A 43 -17.64 -0.72 -4.82
C CYS A 43 -16.35 -0.51 -5.62
N SER A 44 -16.39 0.40 -6.59
CA SER A 44 -15.27 0.71 -7.49
C SER A 44 -14.21 1.63 -6.85
N ALA A 45 -14.61 2.48 -5.90
CA ALA A 45 -13.76 3.55 -5.37
C ALA A 45 -13.50 3.49 -3.85
N CYS A 46 -14.23 2.65 -3.11
CA CYS A 46 -14.12 2.55 -1.65
C CYS A 46 -13.94 1.10 -1.23
N ARG A 47 -12.92 0.83 -0.42
CA ARG A 47 -12.62 -0.52 0.09
C ARG A 47 -12.99 -0.70 1.57
N ASP A 48 -13.31 0.39 2.27
CA ASP A 48 -13.76 0.37 3.65
C ASP A 48 -15.24 0.00 3.73
N SER A 49 -15.54 -1.12 4.39
CA SER A 49 -16.91 -1.56 4.63
C SER A 49 -17.71 -0.58 5.50
N VAL A 50 -17.06 0.26 6.31
CA VAL A 50 -17.75 1.32 7.09
C VAL A 50 -18.26 2.41 6.16
N ASP A 51 -17.46 2.81 5.17
CA ASP A 51 -17.86 3.84 4.22
C ASP A 51 -18.79 3.30 3.12
N CYS A 52 -18.54 2.07 2.64
CA CYS A 52 -19.39 1.39 1.67
C CYS A 52 -19.22 -0.14 1.77
N ASN A 53 -20.23 -0.81 2.33
CA ASN A 53 -20.29 -2.26 2.52
C ASN A 53 -20.95 -3.03 1.36
N ILE A 54 -21.09 -2.42 0.18
CA ILE A 54 -21.78 -3.10 -0.93
C ILE A 54 -20.96 -4.30 -1.43
N HIS A 55 -21.56 -5.47 -1.30
CA HIS A 55 -21.00 -6.73 -1.77
C HIS A 55 -22.14 -7.66 -2.15
N ILE A 56 -22.35 -7.87 -3.44
CA ILE A 56 -23.52 -8.59 -3.97
C ILE A 56 -23.02 -9.76 -4.82
N PRO A 57 -23.40 -11.01 -4.51
CA PRO A 57 -23.04 -12.14 -5.37
C PRO A 57 -23.67 -11.95 -6.75
N TYR A 58 -22.92 -12.29 -7.79
CA TYR A 58 -23.44 -12.30 -9.15
C TYR A 58 -24.36 -13.52 -9.34
N VAL A 59 -25.51 -13.31 -9.97
CA VAL A 59 -26.43 -14.37 -10.41
C VAL A 59 -26.81 -14.07 -11.86
N GLU A 60 -26.97 -15.11 -12.68
CA GLU A 60 -27.33 -14.95 -14.10
C GLU A 60 -28.72 -14.29 -14.25
N GLU A 61 -29.67 -14.68 -13.40
CA GLU A 61 -31.01 -14.07 -13.35
C GLU A 61 -31.22 -13.30 -12.04
N GLN A 62 -31.47 -11.99 -12.13
CA GLN A 62 -31.72 -11.14 -10.96
C GLN A 62 -32.89 -11.61 -10.08
N LYS A 63 -33.86 -12.34 -10.65
CA LYS A 63 -35.00 -12.90 -9.88
C LYS A 63 -34.53 -13.90 -8.82
N LEU A 64 -33.46 -14.66 -9.11
CA LEU A 64 -32.87 -15.66 -8.23
C LEU A 64 -32.07 -15.04 -7.07
N LEU A 65 -31.85 -13.73 -7.08
CA LEU A 65 -31.13 -13.04 -6.02
C LEU A 65 -31.97 -13.06 -4.72
N PRO A 66 -31.42 -13.54 -3.59
CA PRO A 66 -32.12 -13.55 -2.30
C PRO A 66 -32.61 -12.15 -1.89
N ASN A 67 -33.77 -12.08 -1.22
CA ASN A 67 -34.42 -10.82 -0.83
C ASN A 67 -33.49 -9.87 -0.04
N GLN A 68 -32.63 -10.40 0.82
CA GLN A 68 -31.65 -9.59 1.58
C GLN A 68 -30.74 -8.74 0.68
N TYR A 69 -30.34 -9.27 -0.49
CA TYR A 69 -29.47 -8.55 -1.42
C TYR A 69 -30.27 -7.58 -2.30
N LYS A 70 -31.54 -7.88 -2.59
CA LYS A 70 -32.46 -6.92 -3.24
C LYS A 70 -32.65 -5.68 -2.36
N SER A 71 -32.94 -5.87 -1.07
CA SER A 71 -33.05 -4.76 -0.12
C SER A 71 -31.73 -3.99 0.06
N LEU A 72 -30.58 -4.67 0.00
CA LEU A 72 -29.28 -4.00 0.04
C LEU A 72 -29.03 -3.13 -1.20
N ILE A 73 -29.40 -3.61 -2.40
CA ILE A 73 -29.33 -2.84 -3.64
C ILE A 73 -30.20 -1.58 -3.53
N GLU A 74 -31.47 -1.73 -3.12
CA GLU A 74 -32.40 -0.62 -2.96
C GLU A 74 -31.87 0.43 -1.96
N TYR A 75 -31.31 -0.01 -0.83
CA TYR A 75 -30.70 0.89 0.16
C TYR A 75 -29.57 1.73 -0.45
N HIS A 76 -28.65 1.09 -1.17
CA HIS A 76 -27.51 1.80 -1.78
C HIS A 76 -27.92 2.67 -2.97
N GLU A 77 -28.93 2.27 -3.73
CA GLU A 77 -29.49 3.06 -4.82
C GLU A 77 -30.19 4.32 -4.30
N GLN A 78 -30.99 4.22 -3.23
CA GLN A 78 -31.58 5.37 -2.54
C GLN A 78 -30.50 6.32 -2.00
N ALA A 79 -29.46 5.77 -1.37
CA ALA A 79 -28.32 6.57 -0.89
C ALA A 79 -27.61 7.30 -2.04
N TYR A 80 -27.46 6.65 -3.21
CA TYR A 80 -26.90 7.28 -4.41
C TYR A 80 -27.77 8.44 -4.90
N TYR A 81 -29.09 8.27 -5.06
CA TYR A 81 -29.95 9.37 -5.53
C TYR A 81 -30.03 10.53 -4.53
N SER A 82 -30.00 10.23 -3.23
CA SER A 82 -29.89 11.25 -2.18
C SER A 82 -28.59 12.06 -2.34
N TYR A 83 -27.46 11.37 -2.50
CA TYR A 83 -26.15 12.00 -2.73
C TYR A 83 -26.15 12.88 -3.99
N ILE A 84 -26.69 12.39 -5.11
CA ILE A 84 -26.83 13.19 -6.35
C ILE A 84 -27.68 14.46 -6.13
N SER A 85 -28.74 14.37 -5.31
CA SER A 85 -29.56 15.53 -4.95
C SER A 85 -28.75 16.59 -4.17
N GLU A 86 -27.90 16.15 -3.23
CA GLU A 86 -26.99 17.02 -2.48
C GLU A 86 -25.96 17.69 -3.39
N ILE A 87 -25.35 16.94 -4.31
CA ILE A 87 -24.41 17.47 -5.30
C ILE A 87 -25.07 18.55 -6.17
N LYS A 88 -26.31 18.34 -6.62
CA LYS A 88 -27.07 19.35 -7.38
C LYS A 88 -27.34 20.61 -6.55
N LYS A 89 -27.70 20.48 -5.26
CA LYS A 89 -27.89 21.60 -4.34
C LYS A 89 -26.59 22.38 -4.13
N LEU A 90 -25.48 21.67 -3.89
CA LEU A 90 -24.16 22.26 -3.70
C LEU A 90 -23.72 23.04 -4.95
N ARG A 91 -23.89 22.46 -6.14
CA ARG A 91 -23.55 23.13 -7.41
C ARG A 91 -24.40 24.39 -7.64
N LYS A 92 -25.69 24.36 -7.32
CA LYS A 92 -26.59 25.53 -7.40
C LYS A 92 -26.15 26.63 -6.43
N ASN A 93 -25.85 26.28 -5.18
CA ASN A 93 -25.33 27.21 -4.18
C ASN A 93 -23.99 27.82 -4.63
N ALA A 94 -23.03 26.99 -5.01
CA ALA A 94 -21.71 27.41 -5.48
C ALA A 94 -21.78 28.37 -6.68
N ARG A 95 -22.73 28.15 -7.61
CA ARG A 95 -22.96 29.05 -8.75
C ARG A 95 -23.48 30.41 -8.29
N SER A 96 -24.47 30.42 -7.40
CA SER A 96 -25.06 31.65 -6.84
C SER A 96 -24.03 32.48 -6.08
N VAL A 97 -23.30 31.86 -5.17
CA VAL A 97 -22.29 32.51 -4.32
C VAL A 97 -21.14 33.07 -5.16
N ARG A 98 -20.63 32.30 -6.13
CA ARG A 98 -19.57 32.80 -7.03
C ARG A 98 -20.00 33.96 -7.91
N LYS A 99 -21.27 34.01 -8.32
CA LYS A 99 -21.82 35.17 -9.06
C LYS A 99 -21.74 36.43 -8.19
N LYS A 100 -22.21 36.36 -6.94
CA LYS A 100 -22.12 37.45 -5.96
C LYS A 100 -20.66 37.90 -5.71
N PHE A 101 -19.72 36.95 -5.64
CA PHE A 101 -18.29 37.27 -5.43
C PHE A 101 -17.62 37.96 -6.61
N LYS A 102 -18.15 37.80 -7.84
CA LYS A 102 -17.66 38.52 -9.03
C LYS A 102 -18.24 39.93 -9.13
N GLU A 103 -19.48 40.10 -8.70
CA GLU A 103 -20.20 41.40 -8.70
C GLU A 103 -19.70 42.32 -7.59
N ALA A 104 -19.27 41.77 -6.45
CA ALA A 104 -18.57 42.53 -5.41
C ALA A 104 -17.16 42.91 -5.91
N SER A 105 -16.89 44.22 -6.01
CA SER A 105 -15.60 44.78 -6.44
C SER A 105 -14.38 44.12 -5.76
N SER A 106 -13.21 44.17 -6.41
CA SER A 106 -11.93 43.58 -5.94
C SER A 106 -11.51 43.99 -4.51
N HIS A 107 -12.09 45.07 -3.97
CA HIS A 107 -11.88 45.60 -2.62
C HIS A 107 -12.74 44.91 -1.54
N ASN A 108 -13.66 43.98 -1.89
CA ASN A 108 -14.58 43.30 -0.97
C ASN A 108 -14.20 41.83 -0.66
N ALA A 109 -12.90 41.51 -0.55
CA ALA A 109 -12.43 40.17 -0.15
C ALA A 109 -13.04 39.69 1.18
N ASN A 110 -13.39 40.62 2.06
CA ASN A 110 -13.98 40.39 3.39
C ASN A 110 -15.35 39.68 3.37
N LYS A 111 -15.94 39.40 2.19
CA LYS A 111 -17.24 38.75 2.06
C LYS A 111 -17.20 37.29 1.59
N ARG A 112 -16.01 36.74 1.32
CA ARG A 112 -15.83 35.39 0.79
C ARG A 112 -15.51 34.41 1.90
N ASN A 113 -16.38 33.43 2.14
CA ASN A 113 -16.19 32.47 3.23
C ASN A 113 -16.41 31.04 2.75
N TYR A 114 -15.73 30.09 3.38
CA TYR A 114 -15.89 28.65 3.17
C TYR A 114 -16.12 27.94 4.50
N CYS A 115 -17.22 27.22 4.62
CA CYS A 115 -17.53 26.41 5.77
C CYS A 115 -16.98 25.00 5.54
N LYS A 116 -16.05 24.54 6.37
CA LYS A 116 -15.47 23.20 6.27
C LYS A 116 -16.44 22.14 6.79
N THR A 117 -17.23 22.47 7.81
CA THR A 117 -18.29 21.58 8.33
C THR A 117 -19.35 21.28 7.27
N CYS A 118 -19.87 22.31 6.59
CA CYS A 118 -20.87 22.16 5.53
C CYS A 118 -20.26 21.88 4.15
N MET A 119 -18.93 21.94 4.02
CA MET A 119 -18.18 21.82 2.76
C MET A 119 -18.68 22.77 1.65
N CYS A 120 -19.08 24.00 2.00
CA CYS A 120 -19.71 24.92 1.05
C CYS A 120 -19.17 26.36 1.15
N LEU A 121 -19.17 27.07 0.02
CA LEU A 121 -18.97 28.52 0.02
C LEU A 121 -20.24 29.25 0.46
N PHE A 122 -20.06 30.33 1.20
CA PHE A 122 -21.15 31.20 1.65
C PHE A 122 -20.74 32.68 1.67
N SER A 123 -21.72 33.57 1.57
CA SER A 123 -21.56 35.03 1.72
C SER A 123 -21.87 35.48 3.14
N THR A 124 -21.48 36.70 3.49
CA THR A 124 -21.72 37.29 4.83
C THR A 124 -23.19 37.36 5.23
N SER A 125 -24.11 37.37 4.27
CA SER A 125 -25.57 37.27 4.53
C SER A 125 -26.00 35.99 5.26
N ASN A 126 -25.16 34.96 5.25
CA ASN A 126 -25.46 33.64 5.83
C ASN A 126 -24.59 33.35 7.05
N LEU A 127 -23.97 34.37 7.66
CA LEU A 127 -23.12 34.19 8.85
C LEU A 127 -23.85 33.50 9.99
N ASN A 128 -25.13 33.83 10.22
CA ASN A 128 -25.93 33.27 11.31
C ASN A 128 -26.09 31.74 11.23
N ILE A 129 -26.08 31.16 10.01
CA ILE A 129 -26.19 29.71 9.80
C ILE A 129 -24.87 28.99 10.10
N HIS A 130 -23.77 29.73 10.17
CA HIS A 130 -22.41 29.20 10.26
C HIS A 130 -21.65 29.74 11.48
N GLN A 131 -22.35 30.27 12.49
CA GLN A 131 -21.72 30.83 13.69
C GLN A 131 -20.92 29.77 14.46
N ASP A 132 -21.45 28.55 14.57
CA ASP A 132 -20.85 27.45 15.33
C ASP A 132 -20.09 26.43 14.46
N HIS A 133 -19.79 26.78 13.21
CA HIS A 133 -19.13 25.88 12.26
C HIS A 133 -17.65 26.23 12.07
N ASP A 134 -16.80 25.25 11.74
CA ASP A 134 -15.40 25.51 11.36
C ASP A 134 -15.38 26.19 9.97
N CYS A 135 -15.09 27.48 9.97
CA CYS A 135 -15.14 28.32 8.78
C CYS A 135 -13.80 29.01 8.51
N ALA A 136 -13.48 29.14 7.23
CA ALA A 136 -12.44 30.04 6.74
C ALA A 136 -13.09 31.31 6.18
N TYR A 137 -12.77 32.45 6.79
CA TYR A 137 -13.36 33.75 6.44
C TYR A 137 -12.40 34.59 5.57
N ALA A 138 -12.96 35.57 4.87
CA ALA A 138 -12.22 36.56 4.08
C ALA A 138 -11.22 35.94 3.07
N LEU A 139 -11.66 34.93 2.32
CA LEU A 139 -10.83 34.18 1.39
C LEU A 139 -10.23 35.08 0.30
N ASN A 140 -8.91 35.03 0.17
CA ASN A 140 -8.18 35.78 -0.85
C ASN A 140 -8.29 35.13 -2.24
N ASN A 141 -7.82 35.83 -3.27
CA ASN A 141 -7.87 35.34 -4.66
C ASN A 141 -7.05 34.05 -4.87
N LYS A 142 -5.93 33.87 -4.14
CA LYS A 142 -5.09 32.68 -4.24
C LYS A 142 -5.83 31.44 -3.72
N GLN A 143 -6.47 31.56 -2.55
CA GLN A 143 -7.31 30.51 -1.97
C GLN A 143 -8.51 30.14 -2.85
N MET A 144 -9.11 31.11 -3.53
CA MET A 144 -10.23 30.86 -4.44
C MET A 144 -9.82 30.19 -5.76
N LYS A 145 -8.62 30.47 -6.26
CA LYS A 145 -8.10 29.92 -7.53
C LYS A 145 -7.34 28.62 -7.36
N GLN A 146 -6.74 28.41 -6.19
CA GLN A 146 -5.89 27.28 -5.85
C GLN A 146 -6.26 26.73 -4.44
N PRO A 147 -7.50 26.27 -4.23
CA PRO A 147 -8.01 25.79 -2.96
C PRO A 147 -7.26 24.56 -2.43
N CYS A 148 -6.88 23.57 -3.24
CA CYS A 148 -6.10 22.42 -2.75
C CYS A 148 -4.73 22.82 -2.20
N GLN A 149 -4.11 23.85 -2.77
CA GLN A 149 -2.81 24.32 -2.32
C GLN A 149 -2.87 25.29 -1.13
N ASN A 150 -3.97 26.02 -0.94
CA ASN A 150 -4.01 27.16 0.00
C ASN A 150 -5.19 27.17 0.99
N LEU A 151 -6.11 26.19 0.94
CA LEU A 151 -7.34 26.19 1.75
C LEU A 151 -7.78 24.79 2.21
N LEU A 152 -7.91 23.84 1.28
CA LEU A 152 -8.43 22.50 1.53
C LEU A 152 -7.31 21.59 2.02
N LYS A 153 -7.57 20.88 3.13
CA LYS A 153 -6.68 19.83 3.59
C LYS A 153 -6.85 18.57 2.73
N PRO A 154 -5.77 17.81 2.42
CA PRO A 154 -5.89 16.54 1.70
C PRO A 154 -6.80 15.57 2.44
N LEU A 155 -7.67 14.86 1.72
CA LEU A 155 -8.44 13.74 2.29
C LEU A 155 -7.53 12.51 2.32
N GLN A 156 -7.11 12.08 3.51
CA GLN A 156 -6.11 11.01 3.71
C GLN A 156 -6.69 9.69 4.26
N LYS A 157 -8.02 9.50 4.24
CA LYS A 157 -8.62 8.26 4.74
C LYS A 157 -8.21 7.09 3.83
N LYS A 158 -7.27 6.26 4.30
CA LYS A 158 -6.50 5.27 3.52
C LYS A 158 -7.35 4.38 2.61
N GLU A 159 -8.58 4.04 3.00
CA GLU A 159 -9.44 3.10 2.25
C GLU A 159 -10.49 3.75 1.31
N SER A 160 -10.73 5.06 1.41
CA SER A 160 -11.74 5.75 0.59
C SER A 160 -11.24 7.02 -0.10
N ASN A 161 -10.26 7.72 0.48
CA ASN A 161 -9.67 8.92 -0.08
C ASN A 161 -8.17 8.92 0.21
N ALA A 162 -7.34 8.62 -0.80
CA ALA A 162 -5.89 8.63 -0.69
C ALA A 162 -5.30 9.82 -1.46
N GLN A 163 -5.68 11.03 -1.08
CA GLN A 163 -5.26 12.26 -1.75
C GLN A 163 -3.89 12.71 -1.22
N PHE A 164 -2.90 12.75 -2.12
CA PHE A 164 -1.58 13.30 -1.85
C PHE A 164 -1.34 14.47 -2.82
N PHE A 165 -0.74 15.54 -2.33
CA PHE A 165 -0.46 16.72 -3.16
C PHE A 165 1.01 16.77 -3.55
N PHE A 166 1.28 16.94 -4.85
CA PHE A 166 2.63 17.12 -5.37
C PHE A 166 3.34 18.31 -4.71
N LYS A 167 4.66 18.18 -4.53
CA LYS A 167 5.51 19.28 -4.08
C LYS A 167 5.57 20.38 -5.14
N GLU A 168 5.60 21.63 -4.70
CA GLU A 168 5.60 22.81 -5.58
C GLU A 168 6.77 22.80 -6.59
N THR A 169 7.95 22.33 -6.17
CA THR A 169 9.14 22.21 -7.06
C THR A 169 8.87 21.29 -8.26
N PHE A 170 8.19 20.17 -8.04
CA PHE A 170 7.83 19.25 -9.12
C PHE A 170 6.73 19.84 -10.02
N ILE A 171 5.72 20.49 -9.43
CA ILE A 171 4.66 21.15 -10.19
C ILE A 171 5.25 22.19 -11.14
N ASN A 172 6.16 23.04 -10.65
CA ASN A 172 6.79 24.08 -11.47
C ASN A 172 7.62 23.49 -12.61
N TYR A 173 8.43 22.46 -12.32
CA TYR A 173 9.14 21.70 -13.36
C TYR A 173 8.16 21.18 -14.43
N LEU A 174 7.10 20.48 -14.02
CA LEU A 174 6.18 19.84 -14.95
C LEU A 174 5.51 20.89 -15.84
N ILE A 175 5.06 22.00 -15.25
CA ILE A 175 4.43 23.10 -15.98
C ILE A 175 5.40 23.71 -17.01
N ASP A 176 6.56 24.16 -16.56
CA ASP A 176 7.46 24.98 -17.37
C ASP A 176 8.20 24.17 -18.43
N LYS A 177 8.56 22.93 -18.10
CA LYS A 177 9.40 22.09 -18.96
C LYS A 177 8.63 21.14 -19.84
N VAL A 178 7.42 20.74 -19.42
CA VAL A 178 6.60 19.78 -20.14
C VAL A 178 5.32 20.46 -20.63
N LEU A 179 4.40 20.81 -19.73
CA LEU A 179 3.02 21.20 -20.06
C LEU A 179 2.89 22.44 -20.93
N LEU A 180 3.74 23.46 -20.73
CA LEU A 180 3.68 24.68 -21.53
C LEU A 180 4.44 24.56 -22.86
N VAL A 181 5.45 23.69 -22.93
CA VAL A 181 6.31 23.52 -24.12
C VAL A 181 5.72 22.54 -25.12
N GLY A 182 5.06 21.47 -24.66
CA GLY A 182 4.59 20.42 -25.55
C GLY A 182 3.45 20.85 -26.48
N GLN A 183 3.28 20.10 -27.57
CA GLN A 183 2.38 20.42 -28.69
C GLN A 183 0.96 19.87 -28.48
N TRP A 184 0.36 20.15 -27.32
CA TRP A 184 -1.03 19.86 -27.01
C TRP A 184 -1.85 21.14 -26.92
N ASP A 185 -3.08 21.10 -27.40
CA ASP A 185 -4.06 22.18 -27.26
C ASP A 185 -5.06 21.90 -26.12
N GLY A 186 -5.15 20.65 -25.65
CA GLY A 186 -5.93 20.25 -24.48
C GLY A 186 -5.11 19.54 -23.40
N ILE A 187 -5.34 19.90 -22.14
CA ILE A 187 -4.80 19.20 -20.97
C ILE A 187 -5.96 18.73 -20.10
N LEU A 188 -6.04 17.42 -19.87
CA LEU A 188 -7.05 16.79 -19.02
C LEU A 188 -6.38 16.28 -17.74
N CYS A 189 -6.71 16.88 -16.61
CA CYS A 189 -6.26 16.41 -15.30
C CYS A 189 -7.29 15.43 -14.70
N ILE A 190 -6.87 14.23 -14.33
CA ILE A 190 -7.67 13.21 -13.64
C ILE A 190 -7.04 12.92 -12.28
N GLY A 191 -7.72 13.27 -11.19
CA GLY A 191 -7.23 13.03 -9.81
C GLY A 191 -6.00 13.84 -9.40
N CYS A 192 -5.57 14.83 -10.19
CA CYS A 192 -4.40 15.67 -9.90
C CYS A 192 -4.76 17.17 -9.78
N PRO A 193 -5.55 17.56 -8.76
CA PRO A 193 -6.13 18.90 -8.67
C PRO A 193 -5.08 19.99 -8.47
N THR A 194 -3.94 19.71 -7.83
CA THR A 194 -2.89 20.72 -7.61
C THR A 194 -2.15 21.10 -8.89
N ILE A 195 -1.94 20.17 -9.82
CA ILE A 195 -1.38 20.46 -11.15
C ILE A 195 -2.37 21.32 -11.93
N PHE A 196 -3.66 20.95 -11.94
CA PHE A 196 -4.71 21.74 -12.57
C PHE A 196 -4.74 23.17 -12.02
N GLU A 197 -4.68 23.33 -10.69
CA GLU A 197 -4.68 24.62 -10.02
C GLU A 197 -3.51 25.51 -10.40
N ALA A 198 -2.29 24.96 -10.33
CA ALA A 198 -1.08 25.68 -10.67
C ALA A 198 -1.04 26.09 -12.14
N LEU A 199 -1.59 25.26 -13.03
CA LEU A 199 -1.67 25.54 -14.45
C LEU A 199 -2.78 26.56 -14.80
N ASN A 200 -3.93 26.50 -14.12
CA ASN A 200 -5.08 27.36 -14.37
C ASN A 200 -4.83 28.84 -14.04
N VAL A 201 -3.78 29.15 -13.27
CA VAL A 201 -3.36 30.53 -12.96
C VAL A 201 -2.25 31.06 -13.87
N GLN A 202 -1.62 30.22 -14.71
CA GLN A 202 -0.55 30.65 -15.60
C GLN A 202 -1.09 31.46 -16.77
N ASP A 203 -0.53 32.64 -17.05
CA ASP A 203 -0.96 33.44 -18.22
C ASP A 203 -0.69 32.71 -19.54
N LYS A 204 0.40 31.93 -19.61
CA LYS A 204 0.77 31.13 -20.77
C LYS A 204 -0.23 30.01 -21.07
N ILE A 205 -1.07 29.60 -20.11
CA ILE A 205 -2.11 28.59 -20.35
C ILE A 205 -3.21 29.08 -21.28
N LYS A 206 -3.37 30.39 -21.49
CA LYS A 206 -4.49 30.97 -22.26
C LYS A 206 -4.62 30.39 -23.68
N ARG A 207 -3.56 29.77 -24.21
CA ARG A 207 -3.54 29.10 -25.52
C ARG A 207 -3.96 27.62 -25.48
N LYS A 208 -4.04 26.99 -24.30
CA LYS A 208 -4.43 25.59 -24.13
C LYS A 208 -5.75 25.50 -23.34
N LYS A 209 -6.60 24.54 -23.69
CA LYS A 209 -7.80 24.19 -22.92
C LYS A 209 -7.41 23.30 -21.76
N LEU A 210 -8.10 23.46 -20.63
CA LEU A 210 -7.79 22.75 -19.39
C LEU A 210 -9.08 22.33 -18.70
N PHE A 211 -9.16 21.06 -18.32
CA PHE A 211 -10.31 20.45 -17.63
C PHE A 211 -9.83 19.53 -16.51
N LEU A 212 -10.60 19.46 -15.41
CA LEU A 212 -10.36 18.59 -14.25
C LEU A 212 -11.49 17.59 -14.09
N LEU A 213 -11.14 16.33 -13.90
CA LEU A 213 -12.00 15.26 -13.42
C LEU A 213 -11.43 14.79 -12.07
N ASP A 214 -12.25 14.84 -11.02
CA ASP A 214 -11.83 14.45 -9.68
C ASP A 214 -13.03 13.90 -8.90
N PHE A 215 -12.77 13.06 -7.90
CA PHE A 215 -13.81 12.52 -7.04
C PHE A 215 -14.21 13.49 -5.92
N ASP A 216 -13.35 14.46 -5.58
CA ASP A 216 -13.54 15.38 -4.47
C ASP A 216 -14.64 16.43 -4.72
N GLN A 217 -15.80 16.22 -4.10
CA GLN A 217 -16.96 17.12 -4.18
C GLN A 217 -16.67 18.55 -3.72
N ARG A 218 -15.65 18.78 -2.87
CA ARG A 218 -15.35 20.13 -2.35
C ARG A 218 -14.98 21.09 -3.47
N LEU A 219 -14.42 20.58 -4.57
CA LEU A 219 -14.00 21.34 -5.75
C LEU A 219 -15.17 21.94 -6.54
N ILE A 220 -16.39 21.41 -6.36
CA ILE A 220 -17.65 21.96 -6.94
C ILE A 220 -17.83 23.44 -6.58
N ASN A 221 -17.42 23.80 -5.37
CA ASN A 221 -17.50 25.17 -4.86
C ASN A 221 -16.69 26.16 -5.68
N PHE A 222 -15.49 25.76 -6.11
CA PHE A 222 -14.51 26.65 -6.69
C PHE A 222 -14.61 26.69 -8.22
N TYR A 223 -14.85 25.54 -8.87
CA TYR A 223 -14.77 25.42 -10.32
C TYR A 223 -16.13 25.30 -11.02
N PRO A 224 -16.32 25.98 -12.17
CA PRO A 224 -17.55 25.86 -12.94
C PRO A 224 -17.56 24.54 -13.71
N ARG A 225 -18.75 24.10 -14.15
CA ARG A 225 -18.91 22.85 -14.91
C ARG A 225 -18.08 22.78 -16.20
N LYS A 226 -17.78 23.93 -16.82
CA LYS A 226 -16.89 24.05 -17.99
C LYS A 226 -15.40 23.76 -17.70
N LYS A 227 -15.04 23.57 -16.44
CA LYS A 227 -13.67 23.35 -15.97
C LYS A 227 -13.52 22.11 -15.09
N PHE A 228 -14.59 21.67 -14.44
CA PHE A 228 -14.56 20.60 -13.47
C PHE A 228 -15.88 19.84 -13.41
N LEU A 229 -15.80 18.50 -13.45
CA LEU A 229 -16.89 17.58 -13.14
C LEU A 229 -16.43 16.55 -12.11
N MET A 230 -17.35 16.16 -11.23
CA MET A 230 -17.11 15.06 -10.29
C MET A 230 -17.16 13.74 -11.05
N TYR A 231 -16.11 12.94 -10.91
CA TYR A 231 -15.85 11.77 -11.74
C TYR A 231 -15.18 10.66 -10.93
N ASN A 232 -15.67 9.43 -11.09
CA ASN A 232 -15.03 8.25 -10.54
C ASN A 232 -14.17 7.58 -11.61
N MET A 233 -12.85 7.62 -11.42
CA MET A 233 -11.86 7.14 -12.39
C MET A 233 -11.79 5.62 -12.55
N PHE A 234 -12.41 4.84 -11.66
CA PHE A 234 -12.37 3.37 -11.72
C PHE A 234 -13.56 2.76 -12.45
N ASN A 235 -14.72 3.43 -12.50
CA ASN A 235 -15.88 2.97 -13.24
C ASN A 235 -16.31 3.94 -14.37
N GLY A 236 -15.58 5.04 -14.56
CA GLY A 236 -15.87 6.04 -15.59
C GLY A 236 -17.14 6.87 -15.34
N HIS A 237 -17.68 6.86 -14.12
CA HIS A 237 -18.97 7.47 -13.84
C HIS A 237 -18.89 8.97 -13.57
N PHE A 238 -19.74 9.74 -14.25
CA PHE A 238 -19.99 11.16 -13.98
C PHE A 238 -21.22 11.34 -13.08
N PHE A 239 -21.08 12.13 -12.01
CA PHE A 239 -22.18 12.41 -11.08
C PHE A 239 -23.08 13.59 -11.51
N GLU A 240 -22.75 14.20 -12.66
CA GLU A 240 -23.48 15.25 -13.33
C GLU A 240 -23.44 14.96 -14.84
N ASP A 241 -24.27 15.62 -15.65
CA ASP A 241 -24.23 15.39 -17.10
C ASP A 241 -22.84 15.74 -17.69
N SER A 242 -22.34 14.86 -18.55
CA SER A 242 -20.99 14.93 -19.13
C SER A 242 -20.87 15.91 -20.31
N ILE A 243 -21.95 16.63 -20.65
CA ILE A 243 -22.00 17.58 -21.78
C ILE A 243 -20.85 18.60 -21.74
N PRO A 244 -20.53 19.27 -20.61
CA PRO A 244 -19.42 20.22 -20.57
C PRO A 244 -18.05 19.60 -20.84
N PHE A 245 -17.87 18.33 -20.49
CA PHE A 245 -16.64 17.57 -20.75
C PHE A 245 -16.55 17.17 -22.22
N GLN A 246 -17.66 16.69 -22.82
CA GLN A 246 -17.72 16.41 -24.25
C GLN A 246 -17.46 17.67 -25.08
N GLN A 247 -17.98 18.84 -24.67
CA GLN A 247 -17.68 20.14 -25.28
C GLN A 247 -16.20 20.54 -25.17
N PHE A 248 -15.52 20.14 -24.09
CA PHE A 248 -14.09 20.35 -23.95
C PHE A 248 -13.32 19.47 -24.96
N LEU A 249 -13.63 18.17 -25.02
CA LEU A 249 -12.98 17.22 -25.94
C LEU A 249 -13.22 17.58 -27.41
N SER A 250 -14.41 18.09 -27.76
CA SER A 250 -14.72 18.51 -29.13
C SER A 250 -14.00 19.80 -29.54
N SER A 251 -13.42 20.53 -28.59
CA SER A 251 -12.72 21.81 -28.83
C SER A 251 -11.20 21.69 -28.98
N ILE A 252 -10.67 20.46 -28.98
CA ILE A 252 -9.24 20.16 -29.00
C ILE A 252 -8.92 19.03 -30.00
N GLN A 253 -7.68 18.99 -30.48
CA GLN A 253 -7.18 17.97 -31.40
C GLN A 253 -6.04 17.12 -30.82
N ASN A 254 -5.28 17.67 -29.87
CA ASN A 254 -4.09 17.06 -29.25
C ASN A 254 -4.23 17.12 -27.72
N CYS A 255 -4.58 16.00 -27.12
CA CYS A 255 -4.92 15.92 -25.70
C CYS A 255 -3.83 15.22 -24.90
N LEU A 256 -3.31 15.90 -23.87
CA LEU A 256 -2.47 15.30 -22.84
C LEU A 256 -3.31 15.02 -21.58
N ILE A 257 -3.39 13.75 -21.20
CA ILE A 257 -4.01 13.30 -19.95
C ILE A 257 -2.94 13.21 -18.86
N LEU A 258 -3.20 13.86 -17.72
CA LEU A 258 -2.41 13.72 -16.49
C LEU A 258 -3.26 12.95 -15.49
N CYS A 259 -2.77 11.82 -14.99
CA CYS A 259 -3.53 10.95 -14.10
C CYS A 259 -2.74 10.59 -12.84
N ASP A 260 -3.27 10.95 -11.66
CA ASP A 260 -2.71 10.61 -10.35
C ASP A 260 -3.72 9.77 -9.56
N PRO A 261 -3.81 8.45 -9.82
CA PRO A 261 -4.71 7.57 -9.10
C PRO A 261 -4.15 7.24 -7.69
N PRO A 262 -5.01 6.83 -6.75
CA PRO A 262 -4.54 6.38 -5.43
C PRO A 262 -3.62 5.15 -5.55
N PHE A 263 -2.69 4.95 -4.60
CA PHE A 263 -1.70 3.86 -4.68
C PHE A 263 -2.31 2.46 -4.83
N GLY A 264 -3.49 2.22 -4.28
CA GLY A 264 -4.25 0.97 -4.44
C GLY A 264 -5.09 0.91 -5.72
N ALA A 265 -4.68 1.59 -6.80
CA ALA A 265 -5.45 1.71 -8.03
C ALA A 265 -5.79 0.34 -8.66
N LEU A 266 -7.02 0.22 -9.15
CA LEU A 266 -7.43 -0.85 -10.04
C LEU A 266 -7.03 -0.47 -11.48
N PHE A 267 -5.80 -0.81 -11.89
CA PHE A 267 -5.24 -0.37 -13.19
C PHE A 267 -6.05 -0.84 -14.40
N GLU A 268 -6.64 -2.03 -14.35
CA GLU A 268 -7.53 -2.54 -15.39
C GLU A 268 -8.78 -1.63 -15.53
N ALA A 269 -9.40 -1.26 -14.42
CA ALA A 269 -10.57 -0.38 -14.37
C ALA A 269 -10.25 1.05 -14.81
N LEU A 270 -9.09 1.55 -14.41
CA LEU A 270 -8.57 2.84 -14.85
C LEU A 270 -8.31 2.85 -16.37
N ALA A 271 -7.71 1.78 -16.90
CA ALA A 271 -7.46 1.64 -18.34
C ALA A 271 -8.78 1.66 -19.12
N GLN A 272 -9.80 0.94 -18.64
CA GLN A 272 -11.13 0.96 -19.26
C GLN A 272 -11.77 2.36 -19.22
N SER A 273 -11.65 3.05 -18.08
CA SER A 273 -12.17 4.41 -17.94
C SER A 273 -11.49 5.40 -18.90
N ILE A 274 -10.18 5.26 -19.13
CA ILE A 274 -9.44 6.06 -20.11
C ILE A 274 -9.86 5.70 -21.54
N LYS A 275 -10.08 4.41 -21.85
CA LYS A 275 -10.64 4.00 -23.15
C LYS A 275 -12.01 4.63 -23.41
N ASN A 276 -12.89 4.68 -22.41
CA ASN A 276 -14.20 5.33 -22.52
C ASN A 276 -14.06 6.84 -22.79
N ILE A 277 -13.07 7.51 -22.17
CA ILE A 277 -12.74 8.91 -22.47
C ILE A 277 -12.31 9.08 -23.94
N HIS A 278 -11.48 8.18 -24.47
CA HIS A 278 -11.08 8.23 -25.88
C HIS A 278 -12.29 8.11 -26.82
N THR A 279 -13.28 7.28 -26.49
CA THR A 279 -14.53 7.16 -27.27
C THR A 279 -15.29 8.49 -27.36
N TYR A 280 -15.36 9.28 -26.27
CA TYR A 280 -15.99 10.61 -26.32
C TYR A 280 -15.26 11.59 -27.26
N GLY A 281 -13.94 11.47 -27.38
CA GLY A 281 -13.10 12.35 -28.20
C GLY A 281 -12.75 11.80 -29.59
N GLN A 282 -13.20 10.59 -29.95
CA GLN A 282 -12.74 9.85 -31.12
C GLN A 282 -12.94 10.61 -32.45
N LYS A 283 -13.95 11.48 -32.52
CA LYS A 283 -14.26 12.25 -33.73
C LYS A 283 -13.36 13.48 -33.93
N THR A 284 -12.73 13.99 -32.88
CA THR A 284 -12.03 15.30 -32.91
C THR A 284 -10.56 15.19 -32.54
N ILE A 285 -10.21 14.34 -31.58
CA ILE A 285 -8.85 14.23 -31.05
C ILE A 285 -8.06 13.24 -31.90
N GLN A 286 -7.00 13.75 -32.52
CA GLN A 286 -6.10 13.00 -33.39
C GLN A 286 -4.97 12.33 -32.60
N HIS A 287 -4.48 13.02 -31.58
CA HIS A 287 -3.35 12.55 -30.77
C HIS A 287 -3.70 12.57 -29.29
N TRP A 288 -3.49 11.42 -28.66
CA TRP A 288 -3.63 11.21 -27.23
C TRP A 288 -2.26 10.92 -26.64
N ASN A 289 -1.98 11.56 -25.51
CA ASN A 289 -0.84 11.22 -24.68
C ASN A 289 -1.28 11.09 -23.23
N LEU A 290 -0.58 10.24 -22.49
CA LEU A 290 -0.84 9.98 -21.08
C LEU A 290 0.44 10.14 -20.26
N ILE A 291 0.34 10.85 -19.15
CA ILE A 291 1.31 10.81 -18.05
C ILE A 291 0.56 10.29 -16.83
N LEU A 292 0.91 9.08 -16.41
CA LEU A 292 0.37 8.39 -15.24
C LEU A 292 1.40 8.44 -14.10
N PHE A 293 0.99 8.94 -12.94
CA PHE A 293 1.81 8.97 -11.74
C PHE A 293 1.60 7.69 -10.93
N SER A 294 2.66 6.92 -10.69
CA SER A 294 2.55 5.70 -9.90
C SER A 294 3.90 5.24 -9.33
N PRO A 295 3.92 4.45 -8.24
CA PRO A 295 5.14 3.79 -7.78
C PRO A 295 5.78 2.89 -8.83
N TYR A 296 7.11 2.87 -8.90
CA TYR A 296 7.87 2.06 -9.88
C TYR A 296 7.58 0.55 -9.79
N PHE A 297 7.18 0.05 -8.63
CA PHE A 297 6.84 -1.37 -8.45
C PHE A 297 5.50 -1.77 -9.08
N HIS A 298 4.68 -0.81 -9.54
CA HIS A 298 3.48 -1.08 -10.33
C HIS A 298 3.74 -1.25 -11.83
N GLU A 299 4.99 -1.07 -12.30
CA GLU A 299 5.32 -1.09 -13.73
C GLU A 299 4.79 -2.31 -14.47
N LYS A 300 4.89 -3.51 -13.88
CA LYS A 300 4.36 -4.75 -14.49
C LYS A 300 2.85 -4.68 -14.73
N TRP A 301 2.10 -4.13 -13.79
CA TRP A 301 0.65 -3.98 -13.88
C TRP A 301 0.26 -2.90 -14.87
N ILE A 302 0.99 -1.78 -14.88
CA ILE A 302 0.79 -0.71 -15.85
C ILE A 302 1.05 -1.24 -17.26
N GLN A 303 2.16 -1.94 -17.49
CA GLN A 303 2.51 -2.53 -18.79
C GLN A 303 1.51 -3.59 -19.26
N LYS A 304 0.78 -4.24 -18.35
CA LYS A 304 -0.26 -5.21 -18.71
C LYS A 304 -1.47 -4.54 -19.37
N PHE A 305 -1.85 -3.34 -18.93
CA PHE A 305 -3.09 -2.66 -19.37
C PHE A 305 -2.84 -1.40 -20.21
N PHE A 306 -1.61 -0.88 -20.19
CA PHE A 306 -1.20 0.33 -20.89
C PHE A 306 0.16 0.12 -21.58
N THR A 307 0.36 0.81 -22.70
CA THR A 307 1.65 0.88 -23.40
C THR A 307 2.42 2.13 -22.95
N LEU A 308 2.83 2.17 -21.68
CA LEU A 308 3.56 3.31 -21.10
C LEU A 308 4.98 2.93 -20.68
N PHE A 309 5.89 3.87 -20.82
CA PHE A 309 7.29 3.76 -20.41
C PHE A 309 7.54 4.58 -19.15
N MET A 310 8.34 4.03 -18.24
CA MET A 310 8.68 4.69 -16.98
C MET A 310 9.85 5.66 -17.17
N LEU A 311 9.71 6.89 -16.66
CA LEU A 311 10.80 7.86 -16.48
C LEU A 311 11.48 7.65 -15.12
N ASP A 312 12.76 7.96 -15.02
CA ASP A 312 13.57 7.70 -13.81
C ASP A 312 13.36 8.76 -12.70
N TYR A 313 12.59 9.82 -12.98
CA TYR A 313 12.37 10.97 -12.11
C TYR A 313 11.62 10.62 -10.82
N LYS A 314 12.26 10.88 -9.67
CA LYS A 314 11.66 10.70 -8.34
C LYS A 314 10.70 11.86 -8.02
N ILE A 315 9.39 11.58 -7.96
CA ILE A 315 8.36 12.59 -7.75
C ILE A 315 8.01 12.71 -6.27
N GLU A 316 8.11 13.91 -5.70
CA GLU A 316 7.80 14.15 -4.28
C GLU A 316 6.41 14.74 -4.06
N TYR A 317 5.81 14.41 -2.90
CA TYR A 317 4.54 14.94 -2.41
C TYR A 317 4.74 15.70 -1.10
N THR A 318 3.96 16.76 -0.87
CA THR A 318 4.04 17.66 0.30
C THR A 318 3.72 16.94 1.61
N SER A 319 2.68 16.12 1.62
CA SER A 319 2.35 15.22 2.72
C SER A 319 2.98 13.86 2.43
N LEU A 320 4.25 13.68 2.85
CA LEU A 320 5.01 12.47 2.56
C LEU A 320 4.21 11.20 2.95
N PRO A 321 3.87 10.32 1.99
CA PRO A 321 3.62 8.93 2.33
C PRO A 321 4.84 8.41 3.11
N HIS A 322 4.66 7.58 4.13
CA HIS A 322 5.79 6.96 4.86
C HIS A 322 6.81 6.27 3.91
N LEU A 323 6.35 5.84 2.72
CA LEU A 323 7.17 5.32 1.62
C LEU A 323 8.25 6.28 1.08
N CYS A 324 8.16 7.58 1.36
CA CYS A 324 9.13 8.59 0.90
C CYS A 324 10.23 8.90 1.93
N ARG A 325 10.26 8.19 3.07
CA ARG A 325 11.28 8.37 4.12
C ARG A 325 12.45 7.38 3.94
N GLY A 326 13.69 7.88 3.90
CA GLY A 326 14.92 7.06 3.85
C GLY A 326 15.79 7.28 2.61
N ARG A 327 16.97 6.62 2.56
CA ARG A 327 18.01 6.80 1.52
C ARG A 327 17.53 6.54 0.07
N LYS A 328 16.43 5.80 -0.12
CA LYS A 328 15.91 5.39 -1.43
C LYS A 328 15.07 6.49 -2.13
N GLY A 329 14.61 7.51 -1.40
CA GLY A 329 13.77 8.60 -1.92
C GLY A 329 12.35 8.15 -2.30
N SER A 330 11.58 9.03 -2.95
CA SER A 330 10.22 8.70 -3.37
C SER A 330 10.17 7.52 -4.36
N PRO A 331 9.22 6.58 -4.23
CA PRO A 331 9.02 5.49 -5.18
C PRO A 331 8.22 5.91 -6.41
N VAL A 332 7.58 7.08 -6.40
CA VAL A 332 6.66 7.51 -7.48
C VAL A 332 7.45 7.99 -8.69
N ARG A 333 7.00 7.57 -9.88
CA ARG A 333 7.54 7.87 -11.20
C ARG A 333 6.43 8.33 -12.14
N MET A 334 6.83 8.91 -13.27
CA MET A 334 5.94 9.16 -14.39
C MET A 334 5.99 7.97 -15.36
N PHE A 335 4.84 7.49 -15.77
CA PHE A 335 4.67 6.50 -16.84
C PHE A 335 4.01 7.21 -18.03
N THR A 336 4.62 7.14 -19.22
CA THR A 336 4.12 7.90 -20.36
C THR A 336 4.34 7.22 -21.70
N ASP A 337 3.47 7.53 -22.66
CA ASP A 337 3.63 7.20 -24.08
C ASP A 337 4.33 8.33 -24.87
N CYS A 338 4.62 9.46 -24.22
CA CYS A 338 5.40 10.54 -24.81
C CYS A 338 6.84 10.10 -25.06
N LYS A 339 7.50 10.73 -26.05
CA LYS A 339 8.92 10.48 -26.34
C LYS A 339 9.78 10.82 -25.12
N LEU A 340 10.60 9.88 -24.66
CA LEU A 340 11.33 10.03 -23.39
C LEU A 340 12.38 11.15 -23.42
N ASN A 341 12.92 11.49 -24.60
CA ASN A 341 13.86 12.60 -24.77
C ASN A 341 13.22 13.98 -24.63
N THR A 342 11.89 14.10 -24.66
CA THR A 342 11.22 15.40 -24.52
C THR A 342 11.10 15.86 -23.08
N PHE A 343 11.50 15.03 -22.11
CA PHE A 343 11.49 15.38 -20.70
C PHE A 343 12.89 15.76 -20.23
N PRO A 344 13.19 17.06 -20.02
CA PRO A 344 14.47 17.49 -19.45
C PRO A 344 14.59 17.06 -17.98
N PRO A 345 15.78 17.11 -17.36
CA PRO A 345 15.98 16.59 -16.01
C PRO A 345 15.20 17.42 -14.98
N LEU A 346 14.75 16.76 -13.89
CA LEU A 346 14.13 17.45 -12.75
C LEU A 346 15.07 18.47 -12.11
N ASP A 347 16.35 18.09 -12.04
CA ASP A 347 17.46 18.91 -11.56
C ASP A 347 18.77 18.43 -12.20
N ASP A 348 19.74 19.33 -12.32
CA ASP A 348 21.02 19.04 -12.98
C ASP A 348 21.98 18.23 -12.09
N ASN A 349 21.66 18.08 -10.80
CA ASN A 349 22.56 17.47 -9.80
C ASN A 349 22.33 15.97 -9.60
N ASN A 350 21.19 15.42 -10.05
CA ASN A 350 20.81 14.02 -9.81
C ASN A 350 20.58 13.22 -11.10
N TYR A 351 20.49 13.88 -12.24
CA TYR A 351 20.13 13.25 -13.52
C TYR A 351 21.16 13.54 -14.61
N LYS A 352 21.34 12.58 -15.52
CA LYS A 352 22.17 12.69 -16.72
C LYS A 352 21.41 12.22 -17.94
N TYR A 353 21.77 12.71 -19.11
CA TYR A 353 21.29 12.16 -20.37
C TYR A 353 22.02 10.85 -20.70
N CYS A 354 21.30 9.84 -21.17
CA CYS A 354 21.87 8.62 -21.71
C CYS A 354 21.65 8.59 -23.22
N ASP A 355 22.73 8.72 -24.00
CA ASP A 355 22.65 8.75 -25.47
C ASP A 355 22.15 7.43 -26.07
N TYR A 356 22.44 6.30 -25.44
CA TYR A 356 21.97 5.00 -25.92
C TYR A 356 20.47 4.81 -25.74
N CYS A 357 19.93 5.24 -24.59
CA CYS A 357 18.50 5.14 -24.30
C CYS A 357 17.69 6.37 -24.77
N GLN A 358 18.36 7.42 -25.24
CA GLN A 358 17.76 8.70 -25.63
C GLN A 358 16.80 9.24 -24.55
N ARG A 359 17.23 9.21 -23.28
CA ARG A 359 16.44 9.70 -22.14
C ARG A 359 17.33 10.10 -20.98
N TYR A 360 16.83 10.95 -20.10
CA TYR A 360 17.49 11.25 -18.84
C TYR A 360 17.26 10.12 -17.83
N THR A 361 18.30 9.80 -17.08
CA THR A 361 18.33 8.75 -16.05
C THR A 361 19.01 9.28 -14.80
N LEU A 362 18.91 8.57 -13.68
CA LEU A 362 19.70 8.91 -12.48
C LEU A 362 21.21 8.89 -12.81
N LEU A 363 21.98 9.78 -12.18
CA LEU A 363 23.44 9.82 -12.35
C LEU A 363 24.11 8.47 -12.05
N THR A 364 23.63 7.79 -11.01
CA THR A 364 24.12 6.48 -10.56
C THR A 364 23.65 5.32 -11.44
N ASN A 365 22.61 5.51 -12.26
CA ASN A 365 22.11 4.49 -13.16
C ASN A 365 23.09 4.31 -14.33
N LYS A 366 23.70 3.13 -14.43
CA LYS A 366 24.61 2.79 -15.53
C LYS A 366 23.82 2.10 -16.63
N HIS A 367 24.10 2.46 -17.88
CA HIS A 367 23.54 1.77 -19.03
C HIS A 367 24.08 0.34 -19.08
N CYS A 368 23.19 -0.64 -19.22
CA CYS A 368 23.58 -2.01 -19.49
C CYS A 368 23.50 -2.27 -20.98
N PHE A 369 24.66 -2.50 -21.62
CA PHE A 369 24.75 -2.78 -23.04
C PHE A 369 24.16 -4.14 -23.42
N GLU A 370 24.19 -5.13 -22.53
CA GLU A 370 23.57 -6.45 -22.75
C GLU A 370 22.03 -6.35 -22.76
N CYS A 371 21.44 -5.53 -21.88
CA CYS A 371 20.00 -5.26 -21.89
C CYS A 371 19.59 -4.11 -22.82
N ASN A 372 20.55 -3.40 -23.41
CA ASN A 372 20.37 -2.14 -24.12
C ASN A 372 19.47 -1.14 -23.36
N SER A 373 19.68 -1.02 -22.04
CA SER A 373 18.81 -0.21 -21.19
C SER A 373 19.49 0.25 -19.89
N CYS A 374 19.10 1.42 -19.38
CA CYS A 374 19.41 1.87 -18.03
C CYS A 374 18.40 1.27 -17.03
N THR A 375 18.75 0.18 -16.38
CA THR A 375 17.78 -0.70 -15.70
C THR A 375 17.57 -0.42 -14.22
N SER A 376 18.42 0.38 -13.57
CA SER A 376 18.29 0.67 -12.14
C SER A 376 17.07 1.55 -11.87
N LYS A 377 16.14 1.07 -11.03
CA LYS A 377 14.86 1.78 -10.74
C LYS A 377 14.91 2.61 -9.45
N ASP A 378 15.76 2.22 -8.51
CA ASP A 378 15.93 2.87 -7.21
C ASP A 378 17.21 3.74 -7.13
N GLY A 379 18.08 3.64 -8.14
CA GLY A 379 19.35 4.36 -8.23
C GLY A 379 20.53 3.58 -7.64
N LEU A 380 20.31 2.37 -7.10
CA LEU A 380 21.38 1.48 -6.68
C LEU A 380 21.99 0.77 -7.90
N PRO A 381 23.27 0.37 -7.85
CA PRO A 381 23.89 -0.37 -8.95
C PRO A 381 23.16 -1.70 -9.18
N TYR A 382 22.82 -1.95 -10.45
CA TYR A 382 22.33 -3.25 -10.92
C TYR A 382 23.46 -3.89 -11.72
N TYR A 383 23.50 -5.22 -11.76
CA TYR A 383 24.38 -5.96 -12.67
C TYR A 383 23.55 -6.80 -13.63
N HIS A 384 24.08 -7.07 -14.82
CA HIS A 384 23.45 -7.97 -15.78
C HIS A 384 23.70 -9.43 -15.40
N CYS A 385 22.63 -10.19 -15.20
CA CYS A 385 22.73 -11.63 -15.04
C CYS A 385 22.60 -12.30 -16.41
N LYS A 386 23.70 -12.82 -16.94
CA LYS A 386 23.77 -13.50 -18.25
C LYS A 386 22.86 -14.73 -18.33
N LEU A 387 22.60 -15.39 -17.22
CA LEU A 387 21.75 -16.59 -17.19
C LEU A 387 20.26 -16.23 -17.19
N CYS A 388 19.86 -15.18 -16.46
CA CYS A 388 18.49 -14.66 -16.52
C CYS A 388 18.25 -13.75 -17.73
N GLN A 389 19.29 -13.35 -18.46
CA GLN A 389 19.24 -12.35 -19.53
C GLN A 389 18.55 -11.04 -19.07
N ARG A 390 18.82 -10.60 -17.84
CA ARG A 390 18.24 -9.38 -17.26
C ARG A 390 19.11 -8.77 -16.18
N CYS A 391 19.01 -7.45 -16.02
CA CYS A 391 19.62 -6.78 -14.88
C CYS A 391 18.83 -6.99 -13.59
N VAL A 392 19.56 -7.24 -12.51
CA VAL A 392 19.03 -7.43 -11.16
C VAL A 392 19.76 -6.54 -10.17
N LYS A 393 19.15 -6.32 -9.00
CA LYS A 393 19.80 -5.60 -7.90
C LYS A 393 21.10 -6.30 -7.51
N PHE A 394 22.11 -5.54 -7.13
CA PHE A 394 23.42 -6.07 -6.70
C PHE A 394 23.33 -7.13 -5.60
N GLU A 395 22.39 -7.00 -4.67
CA GLU A 395 22.14 -7.95 -3.57
C GLU A 395 21.53 -9.28 -4.02
N ARG A 396 21.05 -9.41 -5.27
CA ARG A 396 20.44 -10.65 -5.76
C ARG A 396 21.49 -11.51 -6.43
N VAL A 397 21.45 -12.82 -6.20
CA VAL A 397 22.31 -13.80 -6.87
C VAL A 397 21.45 -14.71 -7.75
N HIS A 398 21.94 -15.10 -8.93
CA HIS A 398 21.27 -16.08 -9.78
C HIS A 398 21.50 -17.50 -9.24
N PHE A 399 20.42 -18.22 -9.00
CA PHE A 399 20.46 -19.61 -8.53
C PHE A 399 20.33 -20.56 -9.74
N THR A 400 21.39 -21.27 -10.12
CA THR A 400 21.30 -22.39 -11.08
C THR A 400 21.15 -23.73 -10.36
N PHE A 401 20.64 -24.74 -11.05
CA PHE A 401 20.66 -26.13 -10.56
C PHE A 401 22.09 -26.66 -10.43
N GLU A 402 23.01 -26.21 -11.29
CA GLU A 402 24.45 -26.46 -11.15
C GLU A 402 25.09 -25.66 -10.02
N ALA A 403 24.57 -24.48 -9.65
CA ALA A 403 24.96 -23.79 -8.42
C ALA A 403 24.35 -24.50 -7.20
N LEU A 404 23.18 -25.13 -7.32
CA LEU A 404 22.66 -26.05 -6.31
C LEU A 404 23.54 -27.30 -6.23
N LEU A 405 24.00 -27.83 -7.36
CA LEU A 405 24.89 -28.99 -7.43
C LEU A 405 26.31 -28.64 -6.99
N LEU A 406 26.82 -27.46 -7.29
CA LEU A 406 28.09 -26.92 -6.80
C LEU A 406 27.97 -26.53 -5.35
N ILE A 407 26.83 -26.02 -4.86
CA ILE A 407 26.57 -25.80 -3.44
C ILE A 407 26.46 -27.16 -2.75
N LEU A 408 25.81 -28.16 -3.35
CA LEU A 408 25.70 -29.53 -2.84
C LEU A 408 27.03 -30.29 -2.91
N ILE A 409 27.86 -30.08 -3.93
CA ILE A 409 29.21 -30.63 -4.12
C ILE A 409 30.19 -29.86 -3.23
N ILE A 410 30.06 -28.54 -3.06
CA ILE A 410 30.75 -27.77 -2.02
C ILE A 410 30.31 -28.33 -0.66
N PHE A 411 29.03 -28.62 -0.41
CA PHE A 411 28.57 -29.27 0.83
C PHE A 411 29.01 -30.75 0.95
N TYR A 412 29.35 -31.45 -0.14
CA TYR A 412 29.85 -32.84 -0.12
C TYR A 412 31.39 -32.94 -0.05
N ASP A 413 32.11 -31.94 -0.58
CA ASP A 413 33.57 -31.88 -0.70
C ASP A 413 34.19 -30.88 0.32
N PHE A 414 33.40 -29.98 0.93
CA PHE A 414 33.75 -29.18 2.13
C PHE A 414 33.52 -29.97 3.42
N ASN A 415 34.06 -31.18 3.50
CA ASN A 415 34.46 -31.72 4.81
C ASN A 415 35.85 -31.18 5.23
N SER A 416 36.39 -30.14 4.58
CA SER A 416 37.77 -29.67 4.87
C SER A 416 38.07 -28.17 4.73
N VAL A 417 37.09 -27.27 4.50
CA VAL A 417 37.36 -25.81 4.57
C VAL A 417 36.22 -25.09 5.30
N ASN A 418 36.56 -24.39 6.38
CA ASN A 418 35.64 -23.73 7.31
C ASN A 418 34.74 -22.70 6.61
N TYR A 419 33.45 -23.01 6.50
CA TYR A 419 32.40 -22.04 6.16
C TYR A 419 31.89 -21.40 7.46
N ILE A 420 32.02 -20.07 7.53
CA ILE A 420 31.30 -19.08 8.36
C ILE A 420 30.50 -19.69 9.54
N ASP A 421 31.01 -19.47 10.75
CA ASP A 421 30.48 -19.89 12.04
C ASP A 421 28.96 -19.68 12.16
N ILE A 422 28.21 -20.75 12.44
CA ILE A 422 26.75 -20.72 12.69
C ILE A 422 26.53 -20.56 14.18
N MET A 423 26.31 -19.31 14.59
CA MET A 423 26.25 -18.85 15.99
C MET A 423 25.10 -19.44 16.84
N ILE A 424 23.89 -19.66 16.28
CA ILE A 424 22.76 -20.32 16.96
C ILE A 424 22.20 -21.44 16.06
N THR A 425 22.24 -22.69 16.53
CA THR A 425 21.82 -23.87 15.77
C THR A 425 20.34 -24.19 15.93
N ALA A 426 19.78 -24.00 17.13
CA ALA A 426 18.37 -24.21 17.41
C ALA A 426 17.85 -23.36 18.56
N ILE A 427 16.57 -23.02 18.51
CA ILE A 427 15.83 -22.36 19.58
C ILE A 427 14.59 -23.21 19.88
N LEU A 428 14.50 -23.65 21.13
CA LEU A 428 13.47 -24.57 21.61
C LEU A 428 12.79 -23.96 22.82
N VAL A 429 11.45 -23.96 22.80
CA VAL A 429 10.65 -23.63 23.98
C VAL A 429 9.71 -24.79 24.24
N PHE A 430 9.73 -25.32 25.45
CA PHE A 430 8.87 -26.43 25.86
C PHE A 430 8.38 -26.26 27.30
N ASN A 431 7.25 -26.87 27.62
CA ASN A 431 6.69 -26.81 28.96
C ASN A 431 7.27 -27.86 29.90
N HIS A 432 6.82 -27.85 31.16
CA HIS A 432 7.16 -28.82 32.21
C HIS A 432 6.70 -30.27 31.95
N HIS A 433 6.02 -30.54 30.83
CA HIS A 433 5.70 -31.89 30.36
C HIS A 433 6.53 -32.30 29.13
N GLY A 434 7.45 -31.44 28.68
CA GLY A 434 8.30 -31.68 27.51
C GLY A 434 7.57 -31.49 26.18
N GLN A 435 6.40 -30.83 26.19
CA GLN A 435 5.68 -30.49 24.97
C GLN A 435 6.29 -29.24 24.34
N PRO A 436 6.74 -29.29 23.08
CA PRO A 436 7.27 -28.12 22.39
C PRO A 436 6.18 -27.09 22.13
N ARG A 437 6.51 -25.82 22.38
CA ARG A 437 5.73 -24.61 22.08
C ARG A 437 6.35 -23.82 20.94
N ILE A 438 7.68 -23.80 20.87
CA ILE A 438 8.44 -23.21 19.77
C ILE A 438 9.56 -24.18 19.41
N THR A 439 9.67 -24.55 18.15
CA THR A 439 10.81 -25.31 17.62
C THR A 439 11.34 -24.61 16.39
N LYS A 440 12.56 -24.10 16.48
CA LYS A 440 13.22 -23.45 15.35
C LYS A 440 14.64 -23.99 15.20
N PHE A 441 14.86 -24.79 14.18
CA PHE A 441 16.19 -25.24 13.76
C PHE A 441 16.69 -24.33 12.64
N TYR A 442 17.93 -23.87 12.76
CA TYR A 442 18.61 -23.06 11.74
C TYR A 442 19.57 -23.89 10.89
N GLU A 443 19.96 -25.08 11.38
CA GLU A 443 20.56 -26.14 10.58
C GLU A 443 19.48 -27.15 10.13
N HIS A 444 19.73 -27.82 9.01
CA HIS A 444 18.83 -28.85 8.50
C HIS A 444 19.11 -30.19 9.19
N PHE A 445 18.10 -30.72 9.90
CA PHE A 445 18.14 -32.05 10.47
C PHE A 445 16.99 -32.90 9.90
N PRO A 446 17.19 -34.22 9.74
CA PRO A 446 16.08 -35.13 9.53
C PRO A 446 15.07 -35.04 10.70
N ILE A 447 13.78 -35.17 10.40
CA ILE A 447 12.69 -35.01 11.38
C ILE A 447 12.90 -35.91 12.61
N ASP A 448 13.39 -37.13 12.39
CA ASP A 448 13.66 -38.12 13.45
C ASP A 448 14.75 -37.62 14.42
N VAL A 449 15.74 -36.92 13.88
CA VAL A 449 16.84 -36.31 14.63
C VAL A 449 16.36 -35.05 15.36
N GLU A 450 15.54 -34.20 14.73
CA GLU A 450 14.93 -33.05 15.42
C GLU A 450 14.12 -33.49 16.63
N GLN A 451 13.30 -34.53 16.47
CA GLN A 451 12.52 -35.08 17.59
C GLN A 451 13.40 -35.66 18.68
N LYS A 452 14.51 -36.31 18.32
CA LYS A 452 15.50 -36.81 19.28
C LYS A 452 16.14 -35.66 20.06
N ILE A 453 16.57 -34.60 19.37
CA ILE A 453 17.18 -33.40 19.97
C ILE A 453 16.21 -32.77 20.97
N ILE A 454 14.94 -32.58 20.60
CA ILE A 454 13.93 -31.99 21.50
C ILE A 454 13.75 -32.83 22.77
N ARG A 455 13.61 -34.16 22.62
CA ARG A 455 13.40 -35.07 23.76
C ARG A 455 14.60 -35.08 24.71
N GLU A 456 15.81 -35.20 24.17
CA GLU A 456 17.03 -35.26 24.97
C GLU A 456 17.34 -33.90 25.62
N THR A 457 17.12 -32.79 24.91
CA THR A 457 17.24 -31.43 25.47
C THR A 457 16.29 -31.23 26.66
N TYR A 458 15.02 -31.66 26.53
CA TYR A 458 14.07 -31.59 27.63
C TYR A 458 14.52 -32.42 28.84
N GLN A 459 15.00 -33.65 28.62
CA GLN A 459 15.48 -34.51 29.71
C GLN A 459 16.69 -33.92 30.45
N LEU A 460 17.58 -33.23 29.73
CA LEU A 460 18.75 -32.58 30.31
C LEU A 460 18.37 -31.36 31.15
N VAL A 461 17.38 -30.58 30.71
CA VAL A 461 16.99 -29.33 31.37
C VAL A 461 16.00 -29.56 32.51
N SER A 462 15.02 -30.45 32.35
CA SER A 462 13.90 -30.65 33.29
C SER A 462 14.28 -31.32 34.63
N LYS A 463 15.39 -32.06 34.66
CA LYS A 463 15.87 -32.76 35.88
C LYS A 463 16.79 -31.91 36.75
N ARG A 464 17.04 -30.66 36.38
CA ARG A 464 18.04 -29.81 37.02
C ARG A 464 17.44 -28.97 38.14
N ASP A 465 18.21 -28.83 39.21
CA ASP A 465 17.85 -27.99 40.35
C ASP A 465 18.10 -26.51 40.04
N VAL A 466 17.37 -25.61 40.70
CA VAL A 466 17.46 -24.15 40.54
C VAL A 466 18.86 -23.61 40.87
N SER A 467 19.61 -24.32 41.71
CA SER A 467 21.00 -23.98 42.09
C SER A 467 22.05 -24.34 41.04
N GLN A 468 21.68 -25.07 39.98
CA GLN A 468 22.62 -25.55 38.96
C GLN A 468 22.80 -24.56 37.81
N CYS A 469 23.99 -24.61 37.18
CA CYS A 469 24.33 -23.76 36.05
C CYS A 469 23.35 -23.92 34.87
N ASN A 470 23.02 -22.79 34.24
CA ASN A 470 22.15 -22.67 33.07
C ASN A 470 22.86 -22.94 31.72
N PHE A 471 24.15 -23.27 31.76
CA PHE A 471 24.99 -23.57 30.61
C PHE A 471 25.35 -25.06 30.61
N LEU A 472 24.94 -25.80 29.58
CA LEU A 472 25.18 -27.24 29.46
C LEU A 472 26.00 -27.53 28.21
N GLU A 473 26.96 -28.45 28.32
CA GLU A 473 27.66 -28.96 27.14
C GLU A 473 26.78 -30.01 26.44
N SER A 474 26.48 -29.77 25.17
CA SER A 474 25.60 -30.59 24.34
C SER A 474 26.40 -31.74 23.74
N GLY A 475 26.93 -32.62 24.59
CA GLY A 475 28.03 -33.54 24.23
C GLY A 475 27.76 -34.58 23.15
N LEU A 476 26.55 -34.73 22.60
CA LEU A 476 26.22 -35.77 21.59
C LEU A 476 24.98 -35.49 20.71
N LEU A 477 24.35 -34.31 20.81
CA LEU A 477 23.01 -34.08 20.27
C LEU A 477 22.97 -33.68 18.79
N VAL A 478 24.06 -33.13 18.28
CA VAL A 478 24.16 -32.58 16.92
C VAL A 478 25.31 -33.31 16.24
N GLY A 479 25.01 -34.21 15.31
CA GLY A 479 25.90 -35.26 14.78
C GLY A 479 27.15 -34.82 14.00
N LYS A 480 27.93 -33.86 14.50
CA LYS A 480 29.28 -33.54 14.04
C LYS A 480 30.29 -34.01 15.09
N SER A 481 31.26 -34.82 14.69
CA SER A 481 32.33 -35.39 15.53
C SER A 481 33.37 -34.36 16.01
N SER A 482 33.04 -33.07 16.04
CA SER A 482 33.87 -31.97 16.51
C SER A 482 33.02 -31.14 17.48
N GLY A 483 33.24 -31.39 18.77
CA GLY A 483 32.53 -30.72 19.85
C GLY A 483 32.71 -29.21 19.82
N ASP A 484 31.62 -28.50 20.14
CA ASP A 484 31.56 -27.40 21.12
C ASP A 484 30.16 -26.73 21.10
N HIS A 485 29.08 -27.51 21.02
CA HIS A 485 27.74 -26.95 21.15
C HIS A 485 27.35 -26.84 22.63
N LYS A 486 26.80 -25.68 23.01
CA LYS A 486 26.30 -25.42 24.35
C LYS A 486 24.79 -25.19 24.32
N LEU A 487 24.09 -25.70 25.33
CA LEU A 487 22.70 -25.40 25.59
C LEU A 487 22.65 -24.33 26.66
N ILE A 488 22.05 -23.19 26.33
CA ILE A 488 21.81 -22.09 27.23
C ILE A 488 20.31 -22.07 27.51
N TYR A 489 19.90 -22.14 28.77
CA TYR A 489 18.47 -22.13 29.08
C TYR A 489 18.07 -21.19 30.21
N ARG A 490 16.85 -20.70 30.15
CA ARG A 490 16.15 -20.06 31.28
C ARG A 490 14.79 -20.70 31.51
N HIS A 491 14.41 -20.76 32.78
CA HIS A 491 13.09 -21.23 33.20
C HIS A 491 12.22 -20.04 33.61
N TYR A 492 11.10 -19.85 32.93
CA TYR A 492 10.11 -18.82 33.21
C TYR A 492 8.75 -19.48 33.44
N ALA A 493 8.22 -19.36 34.65
CA ALA A 493 6.96 -19.97 35.08
C ALA A 493 6.91 -21.49 34.77
N THR A 494 6.18 -21.89 33.73
CA THR A 494 6.00 -23.30 33.30
C THR A 494 6.82 -23.68 32.06
N LEU A 495 7.62 -22.75 31.52
CA LEU A 495 8.30 -22.86 30.25
C LEU A 495 9.82 -22.81 30.39
N TYR A 496 10.48 -23.67 29.64
CA TYR A 496 11.93 -23.66 29.44
C TYR A 496 12.23 -23.07 28.08
N PHE A 497 13.02 -21.99 28.07
CA PHE A 497 13.56 -21.37 26.86
C PHE A 497 14.99 -21.83 26.69
N VAL A 498 15.29 -22.52 25.59
CA VAL A 498 16.59 -23.15 25.35
C VAL A 498 17.15 -22.71 24.00
N PHE A 499 18.37 -22.21 24.00
CA PHE A 499 19.13 -21.84 22.82
C PHE A 499 20.32 -22.77 22.70
N CYS A 500 20.46 -23.41 21.55
CA CYS A 500 21.60 -24.24 21.18
C CYS A 500 22.58 -23.36 20.40
N ILE A 501 23.79 -23.20 20.91
CA ILE A 501 24.81 -22.32 20.34
C ILE A 501 26.10 -23.10 20.08
N ASP A 502 26.97 -22.58 19.21
CA ASP A 502 28.33 -23.07 19.05
C ASP A 502 29.32 -22.30 19.95
N SER A 503 30.62 -22.54 19.79
CA SER A 503 31.68 -21.86 20.55
C SER A 503 31.90 -20.40 20.16
N SER A 504 31.29 -19.92 19.08
CA SER A 504 31.49 -18.55 18.59
C SER A 504 30.66 -17.52 19.37
N GLU A 505 29.61 -17.96 20.07
CA GLU A 505 28.77 -17.10 20.90
C GLU A 505 29.10 -17.18 22.40
N SER A 506 28.98 -16.05 23.08
CA SER A 506 29.09 -15.98 24.53
C SER A 506 27.83 -16.57 25.16
N ALA A 507 28.02 -17.63 25.96
CA ALA A 507 26.95 -18.24 26.76
C ALA A 507 26.17 -17.22 27.61
N TYR A 508 26.86 -16.21 28.16
CA TYR A 508 26.26 -15.15 28.96
C TYR A 508 25.42 -14.19 28.10
N ASP A 509 25.89 -13.83 26.92
CA ASP A 509 25.16 -12.92 26.03
C ASP A 509 23.87 -13.56 25.53
N ILE A 510 23.91 -14.86 25.24
CA ILE A 510 22.73 -15.64 24.86
C ILE A 510 21.77 -15.78 26.03
N TYR A 511 22.28 -15.93 27.25
CA TYR A 511 21.46 -15.95 28.45
C TYR A 511 20.71 -14.64 28.63
N GLU A 512 21.34 -13.49 28.42
CA GLU A 512 20.69 -12.18 28.42
C GLU A 512 19.72 -12.01 27.22
N LEU A 513 20.07 -12.53 26.04
CA LEU A 513 19.20 -12.51 24.87
C LEU A 513 17.89 -13.27 25.10
N ILE A 514 17.94 -14.43 25.79
CA ILE A 514 16.73 -15.17 26.19
C ILE A 514 15.84 -14.28 27.07
N HIS A 515 16.41 -13.52 28.00
CA HIS A 515 15.65 -12.61 28.84
C HIS A 515 15.01 -11.48 28.02
N SER A 516 15.77 -10.83 27.14
CA SER A 516 15.25 -9.80 26.25
C SER A 516 14.14 -10.32 25.33
N PHE A 517 14.25 -11.57 24.85
CA PHE A 517 13.20 -12.20 24.08
C PHE A 517 11.90 -12.37 24.89
N VAL A 518 11.99 -12.88 26.12
CA VAL A 518 10.84 -13.04 27.00
C VAL A 518 10.22 -11.69 27.38
N GLU A 519 11.03 -10.67 27.64
CA GLU A 519 10.53 -9.31 27.93
C GLU A 519 9.84 -8.68 26.71
N CYS A 520 10.37 -8.90 25.50
CA CYS A 520 9.71 -8.50 24.26
C CYS A 520 8.35 -9.19 24.09
N LEU A 521 8.26 -10.49 24.41
CA LEU A 521 6.98 -11.21 24.39
C LEU A 521 6.01 -10.62 25.41
N ASP A 522 6.46 -10.38 26.65
CA ASP A 522 5.63 -9.84 27.72
C ASP A 522 5.03 -8.48 27.37
N ARG A 523 5.83 -7.58 26.79
CA ARG A 523 5.38 -6.27 26.31
C ARG A 523 4.47 -6.37 25.08
N CYS A 524 4.67 -7.36 24.22
CA CYS A 524 3.84 -7.56 23.02
C CYS A 524 2.46 -8.18 23.32
N PHE A 525 2.34 -8.91 24.42
CA PHE A 525 1.11 -9.61 24.82
C PHE A 525 0.45 -9.05 26.08
N GLU A 526 1.05 -8.05 26.75
CA GLU A 526 0.52 -7.40 27.96
C GLU A 526 0.26 -8.42 29.08
N ASN A 527 1.35 -9.02 29.60
CA ASN A 527 1.41 -10.20 30.48
C ASN A 527 1.32 -11.52 29.71
N VAL A 528 2.43 -11.94 29.12
CA VAL A 528 2.48 -13.14 28.28
C VAL A 528 2.24 -14.42 29.10
N CYS A 529 1.40 -15.32 28.60
CA CYS A 529 1.22 -16.66 29.18
C CYS A 529 1.53 -17.78 28.18
N GLU A 530 1.68 -19.03 28.66
CA GLU A 530 1.98 -20.19 27.80
C GLU A 530 0.94 -20.36 26.67
N LEU A 531 -0.33 -20.04 26.92
CA LEU A 531 -1.38 -20.13 25.91
C LEU A 531 -1.16 -19.16 24.74
N ASP A 532 -0.56 -17.99 24.98
CA ASP A 532 -0.30 -17.01 23.92
C ASP A 532 0.76 -17.54 22.94
N LEU A 533 1.74 -18.30 23.44
CA LEU A 533 2.73 -18.96 22.58
C LEU A 533 2.10 -20.06 21.72
N ILE A 534 1.04 -20.71 22.21
CA ILE A 534 0.31 -21.76 21.48
C ILE A 534 -0.63 -21.15 20.44
N PHE A 535 -1.47 -20.19 20.84
CA PHE A 535 -2.53 -19.63 20.00
C PHE A 535 -2.04 -18.54 19.04
N HIS A 536 -0.89 -17.92 19.33
CA HIS A 536 -0.31 -16.86 18.51
C HIS A 536 1.12 -17.17 18.06
N ALA A 537 1.39 -18.44 17.75
CA ALA A 537 2.69 -18.92 17.28
C ALA A 537 3.26 -18.09 16.12
N ASP A 538 2.42 -17.64 15.18
CA ASP A 538 2.83 -16.79 14.05
C ASP A 538 3.47 -15.47 14.53
N LYS A 539 2.82 -14.78 15.49
CA LYS A 539 3.30 -13.52 16.05
C LYS A 539 4.57 -13.73 16.89
N VAL A 540 4.65 -14.85 17.61
CA VAL A 540 5.82 -15.23 18.39
C VAL A 540 7.01 -15.53 17.48
N HIS A 541 6.81 -16.26 16.38
CA HIS A 541 7.84 -16.51 15.37
C HIS A 541 8.27 -15.22 14.67
N HIS A 542 7.37 -14.27 14.46
CA HIS A 542 7.73 -12.95 13.93
C HIS A 542 8.63 -12.17 14.89
N ILE A 543 8.26 -12.10 16.18
CA ILE A 543 9.11 -11.46 17.22
C ILE A 543 10.48 -12.13 17.26
N LEU A 544 10.52 -13.47 17.20
CA LEU A 544 11.77 -14.21 17.17
C LEU A 544 12.62 -13.90 15.92
N GLN A 545 12.00 -13.68 14.76
CA GLN A 545 12.70 -13.36 13.51
C GLN A 545 13.33 -11.96 13.52
N GLU A 546 12.73 -10.99 14.22
CA GLU A 546 13.35 -9.66 14.42
C GLU A 546 14.60 -9.75 15.31
N ILE A 547 14.66 -10.76 16.19
CA ILE A 547 15.79 -10.98 17.10
C ILE A 547 16.88 -11.84 16.45
N CYS A 548 16.50 -12.94 15.81
CA CYS A 548 17.42 -13.91 15.23
C CYS A 548 16.87 -14.53 13.93
N LEU A 549 17.64 -14.38 12.85
CA LEU A 549 17.30 -14.92 11.53
C LEU A 549 18.48 -15.69 10.95
N GLY A 550 18.22 -16.93 10.52
CA GLY A 550 19.27 -17.78 9.95
C GLY A 550 20.37 -18.19 10.94
N GLY A 551 20.08 -18.18 12.25
CA GLY A 551 21.05 -18.49 13.30
C GLY A 551 21.96 -17.33 13.69
N ILE A 552 21.73 -16.13 13.14
CA ILE A 552 22.48 -14.90 13.42
C ILE A 552 21.58 -13.93 14.19
N ILE A 553 22.11 -13.34 15.26
CA ILE A 553 21.44 -12.30 16.04
C ILE A 553 21.39 -11.01 15.21
N LEU A 554 20.20 -10.51 14.92
CA LEU A 554 19.99 -9.30 14.12
C LEU A 554 19.92 -8.05 14.98
N GLU A 555 19.11 -8.08 16.03
CA GLU A 555 18.82 -6.93 16.89
C GLU A 555 18.78 -7.36 18.36
N ARG A 556 19.39 -6.55 19.22
CA ARG A 556 19.41 -6.76 20.69
C ARG A 556 18.65 -5.65 21.42
N ASN A 557 18.40 -4.52 20.76
CA ASN A 557 17.68 -3.40 21.34
C ASN A 557 16.16 -3.63 21.30
N MET A 558 15.59 -3.88 22.47
CA MET A 558 14.15 -4.07 22.67
C MET A 558 13.29 -2.94 22.08
N SER A 559 13.73 -1.67 22.14
CA SER A 559 12.94 -0.57 21.57
C SER A 559 12.80 -0.69 20.05
N GLU A 560 13.84 -1.15 19.37
CA GLU A 560 13.86 -1.32 17.91
C GLU A 560 13.06 -2.55 17.51
N ILE A 561 13.21 -3.67 18.24
CA ILE A 561 12.41 -4.89 18.05
C ILE A 561 10.91 -4.59 18.20
N LEU A 562 10.51 -3.92 19.29
CA LEU A 562 9.11 -3.57 19.52
C LEU A 562 8.58 -2.61 18.45
N GLN A 563 9.41 -1.69 17.96
CA GLN A 563 9.01 -0.80 16.88
C GLN A 563 8.75 -1.60 15.60
N ALA A 564 9.67 -2.49 15.19
CA ALA A 564 9.54 -3.31 14.00
C ALA A 564 8.30 -4.24 14.07
N VAL A 565 8.09 -4.92 15.20
CA VAL A 565 6.92 -5.78 15.44
C VAL A 565 5.61 -4.98 15.38
N ASN A 566 5.58 -3.76 15.91
CA ASN A 566 4.42 -2.89 15.85
C ASN A 566 4.17 -2.35 14.44
N GLU A 567 5.21 -2.06 13.68
CA GLU A 567 5.12 -1.66 12.27
C GLU A 567 4.55 -2.80 11.43
N GLN A 568 5.03 -4.03 11.61
CA GLN A 568 4.48 -5.21 10.95
C GLN A 568 3.02 -5.47 11.36
N SER A 569 2.70 -5.41 12.66
CA SER A 569 1.32 -5.58 13.14
C SER A 569 0.37 -4.53 12.52
N LYS A 570 0.86 -3.32 12.25
CA LYS A 570 0.10 -2.28 11.53
C LYS A 570 -0.06 -2.60 10.04
N ILE A 571 0.92 -3.24 9.42
CA ILE A 571 0.83 -3.72 8.03
C ILE A 571 -0.16 -4.87 7.94
N GLU A 572 -0.10 -5.83 8.85
CA GLU A 572 -1.04 -6.96 8.92
C GLU A 572 -2.47 -6.50 9.22
N LYS A 573 -2.67 -5.48 10.08
CA LYS A 573 -3.98 -4.84 10.29
C LYS A 573 -4.49 -4.12 9.04
N GLN A 574 -3.58 -3.58 8.22
CA GLN A 574 -3.90 -3.01 6.91
C GLN A 574 -4.19 -4.08 5.85
N GLU A 575 -3.62 -5.28 5.98
CA GLU A 575 -3.91 -6.42 5.10
C GLU A 575 -5.16 -7.22 5.53
N SER A 576 -5.45 -7.32 6.83
CA SER A 576 -6.59 -8.08 7.39
C SER A 576 -7.92 -7.32 7.37
N GLY A 577 -7.89 -6.00 7.18
CA GLY A 577 -9.06 -5.21 6.77
C GLY A 577 -9.61 -5.58 5.37
N LEU A 578 -8.92 -6.42 4.60
CA LEU A 578 -9.30 -6.85 3.25
C LEU A 578 -10.05 -8.20 3.18
N GLY A 579 -10.58 -8.70 4.30
CA GLY A 579 -11.28 -10.00 4.36
C GLY A 579 -12.46 -10.01 5.33
N GLY A 580 -13.58 -9.39 4.96
CA GLY A 580 -14.80 -9.28 5.77
C GLY A 580 -15.49 -10.60 6.18
N VAL A 581 -14.92 -11.76 5.83
CA VAL A 581 -15.40 -13.08 6.29
C VAL A 581 -14.40 -13.74 7.25
N ALA A 582 -13.09 -13.56 7.06
CA ALA A 582 -12.07 -14.09 7.98
C ALA A 582 -12.03 -13.34 9.32
N GLY A 583 -12.31 -12.02 9.32
CA GLY A 583 -12.40 -11.21 10.54
C GLY A 583 -13.58 -11.60 11.44
N LYS A 584 -14.69 -12.07 10.87
CA LYS A 584 -15.85 -12.59 11.63
C LYS A 584 -15.58 -13.97 12.21
N VAL A 585 -14.81 -14.82 11.51
CA VAL A 585 -14.34 -16.08 12.10
C VAL A 585 -13.35 -15.80 13.22
N LYS A 586 -12.41 -14.85 13.05
CA LYS A 586 -11.45 -14.48 14.08
C LYS A 586 -12.11 -13.87 15.32
N SER A 587 -13.07 -12.94 15.18
CA SER A 587 -13.78 -12.38 16.34
C SER A 587 -14.69 -13.40 17.04
N VAL A 588 -15.35 -14.29 16.29
CA VAL A 588 -16.19 -15.36 16.88
C VAL A 588 -15.34 -16.45 17.52
N VAL A 589 -14.16 -16.75 16.96
CA VAL A 589 -13.16 -17.64 17.56
C VAL A 589 -12.57 -16.97 18.80
N ASP A 590 -12.11 -15.73 18.75
CA ASP A 590 -11.55 -15.00 19.90
C ASP A 590 -12.57 -14.88 21.06
N THR A 591 -13.86 -14.68 20.76
CA THR A 591 -14.92 -14.65 21.78
C THR A 591 -15.23 -16.05 22.34
N LYS A 592 -15.17 -17.10 21.52
CA LYS A 592 -15.31 -18.50 21.99
C LYS A 592 -14.06 -18.95 22.77
N THR A 593 -12.87 -18.57 22.33
CA THR A 593 -11.59 -18.88 22.97
C THR A 593 -11.45 -18.15 24.30
N ALA A 594 -11.89 -16.88 24.40
CA ALA A 594 -11.97 -16.17 25.68
C ALA A 594 -12.95 -16.82 26.66
N LYS A 595 -14.08 -17.34 26.15
CA LYS A 595 -15.07 -18.05 26.99
C LYS A 595 -14.56 -19.43 27.44
N ILE A 596 -13.89 -20.17 26.55
CA ILE A 596 -13.22 -21.44 26.86
C ILE A 596 -12.05 -21.22 27.82
N ARG A 597 -11.29 -20.12 27.69
CA ARG A 597 -10.20 -19.71 28.59
C ARG A 597 -10.73 -19.44 30.01
N LEU A 598 -11.81 -18.67 30.14
CA LEU A 598 -12.49 -18.42 31.43
C LEU A 598 -13.08 -19.69 32.06
N ASP A 599 -13.61 -20.62 31.25
CA ASP A 599 -14.15 -21.89 31.75
C ASP A 599 -13.06 -22.89 32.13
N LEU A 600 -11.87 -22.81 31.51
CA LEU A 600 -10.70 -23.63 31.86
C LEU A 600 -9.97 -23.09 33.08
N GLU A 601 -9.78 -21.76 33.19
CA GLU A 601 -9.21 -21.11 34.38
C GLU A 601 -10.05 -21.43 35.62
N LYS A 602 -11.40 -21.33 35.54
CA LYS A 602 -12.29 -21.74 36.64
C LYS A 602 -12.21 -23.22 37.02
N LYS A 603 -11.93 -24.11 36.06
CA LYS A 603 -11.77 -25.55 36.31
C LYS A 603 -10.39 -25.93 36.84
N LEU A 604 -9.38 -25.10 36.58
CA LEU A 604 -8.03 -25.23 37.13
C LEU A 604 -7.99 -24.70 38.57
N ASP A 605 -8.64 -23.58 38.85
CA ASP A 605 -8.77 -23.05 40.22
C ASP A 605 -9.57 -23.99 41.13
N SER A 606 -10.66 -24.61 40.63
CA SER A 606 -11.46 -25.57 41.41
C SER A 606 -10.78 -26.94 41.64
N ARG A 607 -9.55 -27.13 41.18
CA ARG A 607 -8.74 -28.35 41.39
C ARG A 607 -7.51 -28.08 42.28
N LEU A 608 -7.30 -26.83 42.68
CA LEU A 608 -6.22 -26.39 43.56
C LEU A 608 -6.70 -26.05 44.99
N ASP A 609 -8.01 -26.16 45.25
CA ASP A 609 -8.62 -26.37 46.58
C ASP A 609 -9.07 -27.84 46.70
#